data_AF-A0A2N0KFG1-F1
#
_entry.id   AF-A0A2N0KFG1-F1
#
_cell.length_a   1.000
_cell.length_b   1.000
_cell.length_c   1.000
_cell.angle_alpha   90.00
_cell.angle_beta   90.00
_cell.angle_gamma   90.00
#
_symmetry.space_group_name_H-M   'P 1'
#
loop_
_entity.id
_entity.type
_entity.pdbx_description
1 polymer ?
#
loop_
_entity_poly.entity_id
_entity_poly.type
_entity_poly.pdbx_seq_one_letter_code
_entity_poly.pdbx_strand_id
1 'polypeptide(L)'
;MTGQDWLGVFESLFPAAPVTELCDLGRSNYRLGAVVSEDLPVETMAEAVAYWRRDDPARTIRLASEYASLADQYARDQHLGRYRVIPLSGASEGFVPEDAEILIEGTETGTTLKANRLRMIDVIMESTNCAIGHTTRPPGRRGELRDEFVQRLSDANSRAG
;
A
#
# COMPACT_ATOMS: atom_id res chain seq x y z
N MET A 1 -16.36 7.19 1.89
CA MET A 1 -15.89 5.79 1.83
C MET A 1 -14.73 5.76 0.86
N THR A 2 -13.72 4.94 1.14
CA THR A 2 -12.48 4.80 0.35
C THR A 2 -11.88 3.43 0.64
N GLY A 3 -10.86 3.00 -0.10
CA GLY A 3 -9.97 1.92 0.33
C GLY A 3 -9.04 2.37 1.46
N GLN A 4 -8.65 1.45 2.34
CA GLN A 4 -7.65 1.70 3.40
C GLN A 4 -6.27 2.06 2.82
N ASP A 5 -5.91 1.50 1.66
CA ASP A 5 -4.73 1.88 0.87
C ASP A 5 -4.71 3.38 0.55
N TRP A 6 -5.83 3.92 0.06
CA TRP A 6 -5.95 5.35 -0.23
C TRP A 6 -6.00 6.22 1.02
N LEU A 7 -6.56 5.73 2.13
CA LEU A 7 -6.45 6.41 3.42
C LEU A 7 -4.98 6.48 3.87
N GLY A 8 -4.23 5.39 3.75
CA GLY A 8 -2.79 5.36 4.05
C GLY A 8 -1.97 6.31 3.17
N VAL A 9 -2.28 6.39 1.86
CA VAL A 9 -1.68 7.41 0.98
C VAL A 9 -1.98 8.82 1.50
N PHE A 10 -3.23 9.11 1.87
CA PHE A 10 -3.60 10.42 2.40
C PHE A 10 -2.86 10.75 3.70
N GLU A 11 -2.81 9.81 4.65
CA GLU A 11 -2.16 10.00 5.95
C GLU A 11 -0.63 10.14 5.83
N SER A 12 0.00 9.42 4.89
CA SER A 12 1.44 9.58 4.61
C SER A 12 1.80 10.96 4.05
N LEU A 13 0.89 11.57 3.28
CA LEU A 13 1.05 12.93 2.75
C LEU A 13 0.66 14.01 3.76
N PHE A 14 -0.35 13.73 4.59
CA PHE A 14 -0.90 14.68 5.55
C PHE A 14 -1.03 14.08 6.96
N PRO A 15 0.08 13.82 7.68
CA PRO A 15 0.05 13.14 8.98
C PRO A 15 -0.73 13.88 10.08
N ALA A 16 -0.92 15.20 9.92
CA ALA A 16 -1.66 16.05 10.85
C ALA A 16 -3.12 16.28 10.43
N ALA A 17 -3.57 15.75 9.29
CA ALA A 17 -4.94 15.93 8.84
C ALA A 17 -5.90 15.20 9.80
N PRO A 18 -7.02 15.82 10.19
CA PRO A 18 -7.93 15.25 11.17
C PRO A 18 -8.90 14.26 10.49
N VAL A 19 -8.38 13.28 9.77
CA VAL A 19 -9.14 12.19 9.13
C VAL A 19 -8.76 10.88 9.80
N THR A 20 -9.74 10.00 10.01
CA THR A 20 -9.53 8.66 10.55
C THR A 20 -10.50 7.68 9.91
N GLU A 21 -10.12 6.41 9.91
CA GLU A 21 -11.07 5.32 9.74
C GLU A 21 -12.13 5.37 10.86
N LEU A 22 -13.40 5.25 10.47
CA LEU A 22 -14.55 5.15 11.37
C LEU A 22 -15.00 3.70 11.55
N CYS A 23 -14.96 2.92 10.47
CA CYS A 23 -15.21 1.47 10.49
C CYS A 23 -14.70 0.81 9.20
N ASP A 24 -14.25 -0.43 9.35
CA ASP A 24 -13.95 -1.36 8.26
C ASP A 24 -15.24 -1.98 7.69
N LEU A 25 -15.38 -1.98 6.37
CA LEU A 25 -16.52 -2.57 5.65
C LEU A 25 -16.26 -4.02 5.20
N GLY A 26 -15.04 -4.54 5.34
CA GLY A 26 -14.66 -5.94 5.10
C GLY A 26 -14.81 -6.42 3.65
N ARG A 27 -14.84 -5.48 2.69
CA ARG A 27 -15.08 -5.76 1.27
C ARG A 27 -13.89 -5.34 0.43
N SER A 28 -13.75 -5.95 -0.74
CA SER A 28 -12.68 -5.65 -1.70
C SER A 28 -11.29 -5.89 -1.12
N ASN A 29 -11.07 -7.08 -0.56
CA ASN A 29 -9.77 -7.46 0.02
C ASN A 29 -8.65 -7.32 -0.99
N TYR A 30 -7.62 -6.59 -0.61
CA TYR A 30 -6.52 -6.19 -1.48
C TYR A 30 -5.23 -6.15 -0.67
N ARG A 31 -4.17 -6.79 -1.15
CA ARG A 31 -2.84 -6.72 -0.52
C ARG A 31 -1.98 -5.73 -1.25
N LEU A 32 -1.46 -4.71 -0.58
CA LEU A 32 -0.47 -3.78 -1.12
C LEU A 32 0.91 -4.15 -0.58
N GLY A 33 1.90 -4.24 -1.46
CA GLY A 33 3.23 -4.69 -1.03
C GLY A 33 4.33 -4.34 -2.00
N ALA A 34 5.55 -4.69 -1.60
CA ALA A 34 6.72 -4.60 -2.44
C ALA A 34 6.84 -5.85 -3.30
N VAL A 35 6.94 -5.63 -4.60
CA VAL A 35 6.96 -6.65 -5.63
C VAL A 35 8.31 -6.60 -6.36
N VAL A 36 8.89 -7.77 -6.59
CA VAL A 36 10.15 -7.96 -7.31
C VAL A 36 9.99 -9.05 -8.37
N SER A 37 10.96 -9.15 -9.28
CA SER A 37 11.02 -10.26 -10.22
C SER A 37 11.18 -11.59 -9.49
N GLU A 38 10.44 -12.62 -9.92
CA GLU A 38 10.63 -14.00 -9.46
C GLU A 38 12.02 -14.55 -9.77
N ASP A 39 12.69 -14.00 -10.78
CA ASP A 39 14.04 -14.42 -11.19
C ASP A 39 15.13 -13.88 -10.24
N LEU A 40 14.77 -13.01 -9.29
CA LEU A 40 15.68 -12.50 -8.27
C LEU A 40 15.90 -13.55 -7.16
N PRO A 41 17.13 -14.10 -7.02
CA PRO A 41 17.39 -15.26 -6.15
C PRO A 41 17.63 -14.83 -4.69
N VAL A 42 16.60 -14.27 -4.06
CA VAL A 42 16.62 -13.75 -2.68
C VAL A 42 15.28 -14.03 -2.01
N GLU A 43 15.20 -14.05 -0.69
CA GLU A 43 13.93 -14.25 0.01
C GLU A 43 13.47 -12.98 0.74
N THR A 44 14.40 -12.08 1.08
CA THR A 44 14.10 -10.86 1.84
C THR A 44 14.51 -9.59 1.09
N MET A 45 13.89 -8.46 1.44
CA MET A 45 14.28 -7.15 0.87
C MET A 45 15.72 -6.78 1.20
N ALA A 46 16.22 -7.13 2.39
CA ALA A 46 17.61 -6.90 2.78
C ALA A 46 18.60 -7.66 1.87
N GLU A 47 18.29 -8.92 1.55
CA GLU A 47 19.06 -9.71 0.58
C GLU A 47 18.96 -9.13 -0.84
N ALA A 48 17.78 -8.66 -1.25
CA ALA A 48 17.58 -7.98 -2.54
C ALA A 48 18.48 -6.74 -2.67
N VAL A 49 18.53 -5.89 -1.64
CA VAL A 49 19.41 -4.71 -1.60
C VAL A 49 20.87 -5.11 -1.70
N ALA A 50 21.31 -6.12 -0.94
CA ALA A 50 22.67 -6.63 -1.01
C ALA A 50 23.01 -7.18 -2.40
N TYR A 51 22.06 -7.88 -3.03
CA TYR A 51 22.20 -8.42 -4.38
C TYR A 51 22.38 -7.31 -5.43
N TRP A 52 21.50 -6.30 -5.44
CA TRP A 52 21.56 -5.19 -6.40
C TRP A 52 22.82 -4.32 -6.24
N ARG A 53 23.35 -4.22 -5.02
CA ARG A 53 24.52 -3.40 -4.67
C ARG A 53 25.84 -4.16 -4.58
N ARG A 54 25.85 -5.45 -4.92
CA ARG A 54 27.06 -6.30 -4.80
C ARG A 54 28.28 -5.68 -5.49
N ASP A 55 28.08 -5.14 -6.69
CA ASP A 55 29.16 -4.61 -7.53
C ASP A 55 29.29 -3.07 -7.44
N ASP A 56 28.24 -2.39 -6.95
CA ASP A 56 28.22 -0.94 -6.69
C ASP A 56 27.40 -0.64 -5.41
N PRO A 57 28.07 -0.45 -4.25
CA PRO A 57 27.41 -0.10 -3.00
C PRO A 57 26.61 1.21 -3.03
N ALA A 58 26.90 2.10 -3.98
CA ALA A 58 26.24 3.39 -4.14
C ALA A 58 25.12 3.38 -5.19
N ARG A 59 24.77 2.21 -5.75
CA ARG A 59 23.67 2.06 -6.71
C ARG A 59 22.36 2.55 -6.11
N THR A 60 21.67 3.40 -6.86
CA THR A 60 20.30 3.85 -6.54
C THR A 60 19.32 2.71 -6.77
N ILE A 61 18.51 2.38 -5.76
CA ILE A 61 17.39 1.45 -5.90
C ILE A 61 16.16 2.21 -6.38
N ARG A 62 15.54 1.76 -7.47
CA ARG A 62 14.37 2.41 -8.08
C ARG A 62 13.10 1.69 -7.66
N LEU A 63 12.14 2.45 -7.14
CA LEU A 63 10.81 1.97 -6.78
C LEU A 63 9.80 2.60 -7.72
N ALA A 64 9.06 1.80 -8.49
CA ALA A 64 7.93 2.29 -9.27
C ALA A 64 6.62 2.11 -8.50
N SER A 65 5.70 3.08 -8.55
CA SER A 65 4.42 2.96 -7.86
C SER A 65 3.38 3.99 -8.27
N GLU A 66 2.10 3.59 -8.29
CA GLU A 66 0.95 4.52 -8.24
C GLU A 66 0.75 5.10 -6.82
N TYR A 67 1.30 4.44 -5.80
CA TYR A 67 1.26 4.81 -4.38
C TYR A 67 2.56 5.49 -3.93
N ALA A 68 2.99 6.53 -4.65
CA ALA A 68 4.33 7.12 -4.51
C ALA A 68 4.72 7.50 -3.06
N SER A 69 3.79 8.02 -2.26
CA SER A 69 4.08 8.36 -0.85
C SER A 69 4.28 7.14 0.04
N LEU A 70 3.51 6.06 -0.19
CA LEU A 70 3.70 4.79 0.51
C LEU A 70 4.97 4.09 0.06
N ALA A 71 5.34 4.18 -1.22
CA ALA A 71 6.60 3.65 -1.72
C ALA A 71 7.81 4.36 -1.08
N ASP A 72 7.72 5.68 -0.95
CA ASP A 72 8.71 6.49 -0.27
C ASP A 72 8.82 6.17 1.23
N GLN A 73 7.68 5.97 1.91
CA GLN A 73 7.66 5.51 3.30
C GLN A 73 8.29 4.12 3.45
N TYR A 74 7.86 3.14 2.65
CA TYR A 74 8.40 1.78 2.65
C TYR A 74 9.92 1.77 2.43
N ALA A 75 10.42 2.57 1.48
CA ALA A 75 11.86 2.67 1.21
C ALA A 75 12.67 3.17 2.42
N ARG A 76 12.09 4.08 3.22
CA ARG A 76 12.71 4.55 4.47
C ARG A 76 12.65 3.50 5.56
N ASP A 77 11.49 2.87 5.76
CA ASP A 77 11.27 1.88 6.80
C ASP A 77 12.15 0.64 6.60
N GLN A 78 12.35 0.22 5.35
CA GLN A 78 13.28 -0.86 4.97
C GLN A 78 14.74 -0.42 4.87
N HIS A 79 15.05 0.84 5.18
CA HIS A 79 16.41 1.39 5.16
C HIS A 79 17.14 1.14 3.83
N LEU A 80 16.46 1.32 2.70
CA LEU A 80 17.02 1.03 1.37
C LEU A 80 18.24 1.90 1.02
N GLY A 81 18.55 2.95 1.78
CA GLY A 81 19.69 3.85 1.55
C GLY A 81 19.42 4.77 0.36
N ARG A 82 20.28 4.75 -0.67
CA ARG A 82 20.06 5.56 -1.88
C ARG A 82 18.93 4.96 -2.72
N TYR A 83 17.78 5.62 -2.77
CA TYR A 83 16.65 5.20 -3.59
C TYR A 83 16.04 6.35 -4.40
N ARG A 84 15.19 6.01 -5.37
CA ARG A 84 14.36 6.94 -6.13
C ARG A 84 12.97 6.33 -6.34
N VAL A 85 11.93 7.09 -6.02
CA VAL A 85 10.55 6.73 -6.38
C VAL A 85 10.21 7.27 -7.78
N ILE A 86 9.61 6.42 -8.60
CA ILE A 86 9.14 6.67 -9.96
C ILE A 86 7.61 6.59 -9.91
N PRO A 87 6.88 7.73 -9.93
CA PRO A 87 5.42 7.71 -9.94
C PRO A 87 4.92 7.11 -11.25
N LEU A 88 3.93 6.23 -11.17
CA LEU A 88 3.29 5.58 -12.31
C LEU A 88 1.88 6.09 -12.55
N SER A 89 1.39 5.83 -13.76
CA SER A 89 -0.02 5.96 -14.12
C SER A 89 -0.39 4.79 -15.04
N GLY A 90 -1.21 3.86 -14.57
CA GLY A 90 -1.63 2.68 -15.35
C GLY A 90 -0.70 1.47 -15.21
N ALA A 91 -0.67 0.61 -16.25
CA ALA A 91 -0.01 -0.70 -16.22
C ALA A 91 1.43 -0.63 -15.71
N SER A 92 1.75 -1.44 -14.71
CA SER A 92 2.87 -1.20 -13.81
C SER A 92 3.86 -2.37 -13.76
N GLU A 93 3.41 -3.56 -14.18
CA GLU A 93 4.12 -4.83 -14.07
C GLU A 93 5.34 -4.90 -14.99
N GLY A 94 5.30 -4.21 -16.14
CA GLY A 94 6.42 -4.14 -17.09
C GLY A 94 7.61 -3.28 -16.64
N PHE A 95 7.51 -2.60 -15.48
CA PHE A 95 8.63 -1.80 -14.96
C PHE A 95 9.71 -2.67 -14.30
N VAL A 96 9.37 -3.85 -13.79
CA VAL A 96 10.31 -4.71 -13.06
C VAL A 96 10.70 -5.90 -13.93
N PRO A 97 12.01 -6.19 -14.09
CA PRO A 97 13.17 -5.57 -13.43
C PRO A 97 13.85 -4.41 -14.20
N GLU A 98 13.41 -4.07 -15.42
CA GLU A 98 14.17 -3.22 -16.34
C GLU A 98 14.24 -1.75 -15.87
N ASP A 99 13.08 -1.15 -15.61
CA ASP A 99 12.94 0.27 -15.29
C ASP A 99 12.92 0.54 -13.77
N ALA A 100 12.64 -0.47 -12.96
CA ALA A 100 12.68 -0.42 -11.51
C ALA A 100 13.12 -1.77 -10.90
N GLU A 101 13.77 -1.70 -9.73
CA GLU A 101 14.11 -2.88 -8.95
C GLU A 101 12.90 -3.40 -8.14
N ILE A 102 12.03 -2.47 -7.71
CA ILE A 102 10.87 -2.75 -6.87
C ILE A 102 9.65 -2.08 -7.50
N LEU A 103 8.52 -2.78 -7.50
CA LEU A 103 7.21 -2.24 -7.78
C LEU A 103 6.41 -2.23 -6.47
N ILE A 104 5.87 -1.08 -6.08
CA ILE A 104 4.88 -1.02 -4.99
C ILE A 104 3.50 -1.03 -5.63
N GLU A 105 2.88 -2.19 -5.60
CA GLU A 105 1.62 -2.50 -6.25
C GLU A 105 0.81 -3.41 -5.33
N GLY A 106 -0.51 -3.34 -5.44
CA GLY A 106 -1.35 -4.30 -4.77
C GLY A 106 -2.09 -5.25 -5.69
N THR A 107 -2.60 -6.30 -5.08
CA THR A 107 -3.24 -7.40 -5.78
C THR A 107 -4.34 -8.02 -4.94
N GLU A 108 -5.45 -8.39 -5.58
CA GLU A 108 -6.53 -9.16 -4.93
C GLU A 108 -6.14 -10.63 -4.80
N THR A 109 -5.75 -11.25 -5.92
CA THR A 109 -5.49 -12.70 -6.00
C THR A 109 -4.03 -13.07 -6.25
N GLY A 110 -3.18 -12.10 -6.60
CA GLY A 110 -1.80 -12.33 -7.04
C GLY A 110 -1.67 -12.91 -8.45
N THR A 111 -2.78 -13.15 -9.16
CA THR A 111 -2.77 -13.77 -10.49
C THR A 111 -2.01 -12.93 -11.51
N THR A 112 -2.20 -11.60 -11.49
CA THR A 112 -1.53 -10.68 -12.40
C THR A 112 -0.02 -10.62 -12.16
N LEU A 113 0.42 -10.64 -10.90
CA LEU A 113 1.84 -10.68 -10.57
C LEU A 113 2.50 -11.95 -11.12
N LYS A 114 1.91 -13.12 -10.87
CA LYS A 114 2.41 -14.40 -11.38
C LYS A 114 2.46 -14.45 -12.90
N ALA A 115 1.44 -13.92 -13.58
CA ALA A 115 1.40 -13.87 -15.04
C ALA A 115 2.58 -13.06 -15.63
N ASN A 116 3.11 -12.10 -14.88
CA ASN A 116 4.26 -11.26 -15.25
C ASN A 116 5.58 -11.71 -14.59
N ARG A 117 5.64 -12.92 -14.00
CA ARG A 117 6.82 -13.42 -13.28
C ARG A 117 7.30 -12.50 -12.16
N LEU A 118 6.33 -11.94 -11.43
CA LEU A 118 6.55 -11.09 -10.28
C LEU A 118 6.03 -11.76 -9.01
N ARG A 119 6.67 -11.45 -7.89
CA ARG A 119 6.24 -11.90 -6.56
C ARG A 119 6.32 -10.77 -5.55
N MET A 120 5.37 -10.77 -4.62
CA MET A 120 5.41 -9.89 -3.46
C MET A 120 6.42 -10.43 -2.46
N ILE A 121 7.47 -9.66 -2.18
CA ILE A 121 8.51 -10.01 -1.21
C ILE A 121 8.16 -9.52 0.20
N ASP A 122 7.49 -8.37 0.30
CA ASP A 122 6.96 -7.82 1.55
C ASP A 122 5.50 -7.39 1.37
N VAL A 123 4.66 -7.68 2.37
CA VAL A 123 3.31 -7.10 2.48
C VAL A 123 3.42 -5.81 3.29
N ILE A 124 2.99 -4.69 2.71
CA ILE A 124 2.96 -3.39 3.38
C ILE A 124 1.66 -3.23 4.16
N MET A 125 0.53 -3.61 3.54
CA MET A 125 -0.78 -3.60 4.19
C MET A 125 -1.76 -4.57 3.54
N GLU A 126 -2.67 -5.07 4.36
CA GLU A 126 -3.96 -5.60 3.94
C GLU A 126 -4.94 -4.42 3.88
N SER A 127 -5.70 -4.30 2.80
CA SER A 127 -6.63 -3.20 2.55
C SER A 127 -8.02 -3.74 2.24
N THR A 128 -9.01 -3.09 2.82
CA THR A 128 -10.43 -3.23 2.51
C THR A 128 -11.06 -1.86 2.27
N ASN A 129 -12.32 -1.83 1.85
CA ASN A 129 -13.10 -0.60 1.86
C ASN A 129 -13.43 -0.18 3.30
N CYS A 130 -13.29 1.10 3.60
CA CYS A 130 -13.61 1.69 4.89
C CYS A 130 -14.50 2.94 4.77
N ALA A 131 -15.18 3.26 5.87
CA ALA A 131 -15.78 4.58 6.08
C ALA A 131 -14.78 5.47 6.81
N ILE A 132 -14.56 6.69 6.32
CA ILE A 132 -13.66 7.67 6.94
C ILE A 132 -14.45 8.88 7.42
N GLY A 133 -13.88 9.62 8.37
CA GLY A 133 -14.44 10.87 8.84
C GLY A 133 -13.49 11.65 9.71
N HIS A 134 -13.99 12.77 10.25
CA HIS A 134 -13.17 13.63 11.09
C HIS A 134 -12.78 12.93 12.41
N THR A 135 -11.54 13.09 12.86
CA THR A 135 -11.02 12.49 14.12
C THR A 135 -11.89 12.86 15.31
N THR A 136 -12.28 14.13 15.42
CA THR A 136 -13.25 14.59 16.42
C THR A 136 -14.68 14.31 15.97
N ARG A 137 -15.46 13.65 16.84
CA ARG A 137 -16.91 13.49 16.67
C ARG A 137 -17.62 14.85 16.79
N PRO A 138 -18.47 15.24 15.83
CA PRO A 138 -19.27 16.46 15.96
C PRO A 138 -20.21 16.40 17.19
N PRO A 139 -20.45 17.53 17.88
CA PRO A 139 -21.41 17.55 18.99
C PRO A 139 -22.88 17.49 18.50
N GLY A 140 -23.77 17.07 19.40
CA GLY A 140 -25.22 17.03 19.19
C GLY A 140 -25.67 16.09 18.07
N ARG A 141 -26.80 16.45 17.43
CA ARG A 141 -27.48 15.64 16.41
C ARG A 141 -26.58 15.16 15.26
N ARG A 142 -25.57 15.96 14.87
CA ARG A 142 -24.64 15.55 13.79
C ARG A 142 -23.75 14.38 14.20
N GLY A 143 -23.31 14.35 15.46
CA GLY A 143 -22.56 13.22 15.99
C GLY A 143 -23.41 11.97 16.13
N GLU A 144 -24.66 12.12 16.60
CA GLU A 144 -25.60 10.99 16.71
C GLU A 144 -25.86 10.35 15.35
N LEU A 145 -26.12 11.16 14.32
CA LEU A 145 -26.29 10.66 12.95
C LEU A 145 -25.04 9.98 12.40
N ARG A 146 -23.84 10.49 12.74
CA ARG A 146 -22.58 9.83 12.37
C ARG A 146 -22.50 8.45 13.02
N ASP A 147 -22.74 8.34 14.31
CA ASP A 147 -22.62 7.08 15.04
C ASP A 147 -23.63 6.06 14.53
N GLU A 148 -24.88 6.46 14.33
CA GLU A 148 -25.91 5.59 13.74
C GLU A 148 -25.51 5.08 12.35
N PHE A 149 -24.95 5.96 11.52
CA PHE A 149 -24.49 5.60 10.18
C PHE A 149 -23.34 4.58 10.25
N VAL A 150 -22.34 4.82 11.09
CA VAL A 150 -21.20 3.91 11.30
C VAL A 150 -21.67 2.56 11.84
N GLN A 151 -22.60 2.55 12.80
CA GLN A 151 -23.15 1.30 13.35
C GLN A 151 -23.87 0.49 12.26
N ARG A 152 -24.70 1.13 11.43
CA ARG A 152 -25.41 0.43 10.34
C ARG A 152 -24.46 -0.19 9.33
N LEU A 153 -23.37 0.51 9.01
CA LEU A 153 -22.34 -0.02 8.11
C LEU A 153 -21.62 -1.23 8.72
N SER A 154 -21.27 -1.14 10.00
CA SER A 154 -20.59 -2.20 10.74
C SER A 154 -21.47 -3.45 10.86
N ASP A 155 -22.75 -3.28 11.21
CA ASP A 155 -23.72 -4.38 11.29
C ASP A 155 -23.93 -5.08 9.94
N ALA A 156 -23.93 -4.32 8.85
CA ALA A 156 -24.05 -4.86 7.50
C ALA A 156 -22.82 -5.69 7.08
N ASN A 157 -21.64 -5.38 7.63
CA ASN A 157 -20.42 -6.17 7.44
C ASN A 157 -20.50 -7.49 8.22
N SER A 158 -20.85 -7.45 9.51
CA SER A 158 -20.93 -8.65 10.37
C SER A 158 -21.97 -9.68 9.93
N ARG A 159 -22.97 -9.29 9.11
CA ARG A 159 -23.97 -10.22 8.55
C ARG A 159 -23.53 -10.87 7.24
N ALA A 160 -22.45 -10.40 6.62
CA ALA A 160 -21.96 -10.86 5.33
C ALA A 160 -20.81 -11.87 5.43
N GLY A 161 -20.19 -12.01 6.61
CA GLY A 161 -19.19 -13.04 6.93
C GLY A 161 -19.80 -14.22 7.68
#